data_AF-A0A3B6V895-F1
#
_entry.id   AF-A0A3B6V895-F1
#
_cell.length_a   1.000
_cell.length_b   1.000
_cell.length_c   1.000
_cell.angle_alpha   90.00
_cell.angle_beta   90.00
_cell.angle_gamma   90.00
#
_symmetry.space_group_name_H-M   'P 1'
#
loop_
_entity.id
_entity.type
_entity.pdbx_description
1 polymer ?
#
loop_
_entity_poly.entity_id
_entity_poly.type
_entity_poly.pdbx_seq_one_letter_code
_entity_poly.pdbx_strand_id
1 'polypeptide(L)'
;MLTFKTIDDKEMQHIMDTKEVSDDIKKSSENVLAIFTQDWCGDWKGLQRELNANKDNADIDITIFICMYNESPLYEPFMNFKETVWGNDLIPYLRYYKNGSFVKDTNHLPFQRLIKAFQ
;
A
#
# COMPACT_ATOMS: atom_id res chain seq x y z
N MET A 1 -12.06 11.32 -3.09
CA MET A 1 -10.96 11.59 -4.07
C MET A 1 -9.73 10.75 -3.72
N LEU A 2 -9.04 10.17 -4.71
CA LEU A 2 -7.83 9.36 -4.51
C LEU A 2 -6.57 10.15 -4.85
N THR A 3 -5.65 10.24 -3.90
CA THR A 3 -4.34 10.88 -4.08
C THR A 3 -3.27 9.79 -4.16
N PHE A 4 -2.43 9.80 -5.18
CA PHE A 4 -1.37 8.79 -5.35
C PHE A 4 0.00 9.36 -4.99
N LYS A 5 0.79 8.56 -4.27
CA LYS A 5 2.17 8.84 -3.86
C LYS A 5 3.01 7.56 -3.99
N THR A 6 4.33 7.72 -3.95
CA THR A 6 5.28 6.60 -4.03
C THR A 6 5.94 6.39 -2.66
N ILE A 7 6.25 5.13 -2.33
CA ILE A 7 7.14 4.74 -1.25
C ILE A 7 8.54 4.62 -1.84
N ASP A 8 9.50 5.40 -1.33
CA ASP A 8 10.89 5.39 -1.79
C ASP A 8 11.77 4.43 -0.99
N ASP A 9 13.03 4.31 -1.39
CA ASP A 9 14.01 3.42 -0.75
C ASP A 9 14.25 3.77 0.74
N LYS A 10 14.14 5.06 1.10
CA LYS A 10 14.32 5.49 2.49
C LYS A 10 13.18 4.97 3.36
N GLU A 11 11.95 5.07 2.88
CA GLU A 11 10.79 4.52 3.56
C GLU A 11 10.83 2.99 3.58
N MET A 12 11.25 2.34 2.48
CA MET A 12 11.43 0.88 2.47
C MET A 12 12.42 0.43 3.55
N GLN A 13 13.56 1.12 3.68
CA GLN A 13 14.52 0.84 4.73
C GLN A 13 13.92 1.07 6.13
N HIS A 14 13.21 2.19 6.32
CA HIS A 14 12.50 2.45 7.58
C HIS A 14 11.54 1.31 7.95
N ILE A 15 10.74 0.85 6.99
CA ILE A 15 9.80 -0.25 7.18
C ILE A 15 10.53 -1.53 7.60
N MET A 16 11.65 -1.87 6.96
CA MET A 16 12.43 -3.05 7.34
C MET A 16 13.01 -2.93 8.75
N ASP A 17 13.49 -1.74 9.13
CA ASP A 17 14.13 -1.47 10.42
C ASP A 17 13.12 -1.44 11.58
N THR A 18 11.97 -0.80 11.38
CA THR A 18 10.95 -0.58 12.42
C THR A 18 9.81 -1.58 12.37
N LYS A 19 9.73 -2.37 11.30
CA LYS A 19 8.66 -3.33 10.98
C LYS A 19 7.31 -2.67 10.69
N GLU A 20 7.29 -1.35 10.46
CA GLU A 20 6.07 -0.58 10.26
C GLU A 20 6.30 0.62 9.32
N VAL A 21 5.24 1.06 8.65
CA VAL A 21 5.22 2.29 7.84
C VAL A 21 5.41 3.52 8.74
N SER A 22 6.17 4.49 8.27
CA SER A 22 6.51 5.70 9.02
C SER A 22 5.30 6.57 9.32
N ASP A 23 5.43 7.40 10.35
CA ASP A 23 4.41 8.37 10.72
C ASP A 23 4.19 9.43 9.63
N ASP A 24 5.21 9.76 8.84
CA ASP A 24 5.11 10.69 7.70
C ASP A 24 4.12 10.18 6.65
N ILE A 25 4.03 8.86 6.47
CA ILE A 25 3.04 8.23 5.59
C ILE A 25 1.70 8.03 6.31
N LYS A 26 1.69 7.35 7.46
CA LYS A 26 0.45 6.98 8.15
C LYS A 26 -0.40 8.19 8.56
N LYS A 27 0.24 9.31 8.90
CA LYS A 27 -0.42 10.56 9.33
C LYS A 27 -0.55 11.58 8.21
N SER A 28 -0.22 11.22 6.96
CA SER A 28 -0.33 12.15 5.81
C SER A 28 -1.77 12.54 5.46
N SER A 29 -2.75 11.73 5.86
CA SER A 29 -4.19 12.02 5.76
C SER A 29 -4.98 11.13 6.73
N GLU A 30 -6.30 11.36 6.85
CA GLU A 30 -7.18 10.53 7.68
C GLU A 30 -7.18 9.06 7.23
N ASN A 31 -7.31 8.80 5.93
CA ASN A 31 -7.34 7.46 5.35
C ASN A 31 -6.12 7.25 4.45
N VAL A 32 -5.24 6.32 4.85
CA VAL A 32 -4.03 5.99 4.11
C VAL A 32 -4.05 4.52 3.73
N LEU A 33 -3.79 4.24 2.46
CA LEU A 33 -3.59 2.89 1.93
C LEU A 33 -2.15 2.76 1.45
N ALA A 34 -1.36 1.87 2.06
CA ALA A 34 -0.05 1.50 1.54
C ALA A 34 -0.16 0.19 0.74
N ILE A 35 0.30 0.19 -0.50
CA ILE A 35 0.27 -0.94 -1.42
C ILE A 35 1.71 -1.36 -1.73
N PHE A 36 2.04 -2.62 -1.46
CA PHE A 36 3.34 -3.22 -1.76
C PHE A 36 3.16 -4.23 -2.89
N THR A 37 3.82 -4.01 -4.02
CA THR A 37 3.59 -4.79 -5.23
C THR A 37 4.82 -4.84 -6.13
N GLN A 38 4.69 -5.60 -7.22
CA GLN A 38 5.68 -5.69 -8.30
C GLN A 38 5.05 -5.38 -9.65
N ASP A 39 5.85 -4.90 -10.60
CA ASP A 39 5.41 -4.34 -11.88
C ASP A 39 4.78 -5.38 -12.82
N TRP A 40 5.20 -6.64 -12.71
CA TRP A 40 4.70 -7.76 -13.49
C TRP A 40 3.36 -8.29 -13.00
N CYS A 41 2.94 -7.97 -11.77
CA CYS A 41 1.75 -8.54 -11.13
C CYS A 41 0.45 -8.16 -11.86
N GLY A 42 -0.30 -9.17 -12.30
CA GLY A 42 -1.58 -9.01 -13.00
C GLY A 42 -2.68 -8.40 -12.12
N ASP A 43 -2.79 -8.87 -10.88
CA ASP A 43 -3.78 -8.36 -9.91
C ASP A 43 -3.52 -6.89 -9.56
N TRP A 44 -2.24 -6.49 -9.53
CA TRP A 44 -1.87 -5.09 -9.39
C TRP A 44 -2.31 -4.26 -10.59
N LYS A 45 -2.04 -4.70 -11.83
CA LYS A 45 -2.49 -3.99 -13.04
C LYS A 45 -4.02 -3.83 -13.07
N GLY A 46 -4.75 -4.86 -12.63
CA GLY A 46 -6.20 -4.81 -12.45
C GLY A 46 -6.62 -3.75 -11.43
N LEU A 47 -6.05 -3.81 -10.22
CA LEU A 47 -6.33 -2.86 -9.14
C LEU A 47 -5.98 -1.42 -9.54
N GLN A 48 -4.82 -1.20 -10.15
CA GLN A 48 -4.36 0.11 -10.60
C GLN A 48 -5.33 0.73 -11.60
N ARG A 49 -5.86 -0.07 -12.54
CA ARG A 49 -6.88 0.39 -13.48
C ARG A 49 -8.17 0.81 -12.76
N GLU A 50 -8.63 0.03 -11.78
CA GLU A 50 -9.81 0.37 -10.98
C GLU A 50 -9.60 1.65 -10.16
N LEU A 51 -8.45 1.79 -9.49
CA LEU A 51 -8.09 2.98 -8.71
C LEU A 51 -8.06 4.22 -9.61
N ASN A 52 -7.45 4.13 -10.80
CA ASN A 52 -7.40 5.24 -11.75
C ASN A 52 -8.78 5.61 -12.29
N ALA A 53 -9.64 4.62 -12.60
CA ALA A 53 -10.99 4.86 -13.08
C ALA A 53 -11.90 5.55 -12.05
N ASN A 54 -11.59 5.41 -10.76
CA ASN A 54 -12.37 5.97 -9.66
C ASN A 54 -11.65 7.11 -8.92
N LYS A 55 -10.55 7.63 -9.47
CA LYS A 55 -9.71 8.66 -8.82
C LYS A 55 -10.51 9.85 -8.32
N ASP A 56 -11.41 10.36 -9.15
CA ASP A 56 -12.18 11.58 -8.86
C ASP A 56 -13.59 11.26 -8.31
N ASN A 57 -13.99 9.98 -8.28
CA ASN A 57 -15.35 9.54 -7.95
C ASN A 57 -15.45 8.75 -6.63
N ALA A 58 -14.35 8.58 -5.90
CA ALA A 58 -14.38 7.89 -4.61
C ALA A 58 -15.13 8.70 -3.55
N ASP A 59 -16.11 8.06 -2.89
CA ASP A 59 -16.97 8.64 -1.83
C ASP A 59 -16.20 9.12 -0.59
N ILE A 60 -14.96 8.69 -0.43
CA ILE A 60 -14.06 9.09 0.65
C ILE A 60 -12.71 9.53 0.08
N ASP A 61 -12.02 10.37 0.82
CA ASP A 61 -10.66 10.78 0.50
C ASP A 61 -9.66 9.77 1.04
N ILE A 62 -8.79 9.27 0.18
CA ILE A 62 -7.75 8.29 0.50
C ILE A 62 -6.43 8.73 -0.14
N THR A 63 -5.37 8.74 0.66
CA THR A 63 -4.01 8.84 0.12
C THR A 63 -3.42 7.44 -0.04
N ILE A 64 -3.10 7.08 -1.28
CA ILE A 64 -2.59 5.78 -1.68
C ILE A 64 -1.09 5.91 -1.93
N PHE A 65 -0.30 5.16 -1.16
CA PHE A 65 1.14 5.04 -1.31
C PHE A 65 1.47 3.71 -1.99
N ILE A 66 2.26 3.76 -3.06
CA ILE A 66 2.62 2.58 -3.85
C ILE A 66 4.12 2.32 -3.70
N CYS A 67 4.47 1.12 -3.25
CA CYS A 67 5.82 0.60 -3.22
C CYS A 67 5.97 -0.43 -4.35
N MET A 68 6.65 -0.04 -5.42
CA MET A 68 7.04 -0.93 -6.52
C MET A 68 8.42 -1.53 -6.21
N TYR A 69 8.44 -2.46 -5.26
CA TYR A 69 9.69 -2.81 -4.60
C TYR A 69 10.67 -3.57 -5.50
N ASN A 70 10.23 -4.17 -6.62
CA ASN A 70 11.13 -4.83 -7.56
C ASN A 70 11.92 -3.88 -8.48
N GLU A 71 11.59 -2.58 -8.47
CA GLU A 71 12.35 -1.54 -9.18
C GLU A 71 13.45 -0.92 -8.29
N SER A 72 13.47 -1.28 -7.00
CA SER A 72 14.42 -0.76 -6.02
C SER A 72 15.65 -1.67 -5.87
N PRO A 73 16.84 -1.12 -5.56
CA PRO A 73 17.99 -1.90 -5.09
C PRO A 73 17.68 -2.73 -3.82
N LEU A 74 16.63 -2.37 -3.08
CA LEU A 74 16.17 -3.07 -1.88
C LEU A 74 15.18 -4.20 -2.17
N TYR A 75 14.99 -4.60 -3.43
CA TYR A 75 14.02 -5.62 -3.84
C TYR A 75 14.05 -6.88 -2.97
N GLU A 76 15.13 -7.65 -3.03
CA GLU A 76 15.20 -8.95 -2.32
C GLU A 76 15.13 -8.79 -0.80
N PRO A 77 15.85 -7.84 -0.15
CA PRO A 77 15.69 -7.59 1.28
C PRO A 77 14.24 -7.27 1.67
N PHE A 78 13.56 -6.41 0.91
CA PHE A 78 12.20 -5.98 1.22
C PHE A 78 11.18 -7.10 1.00
N MET A 79 11.33 -7.87 -0.07
CA MET A 79 10.52 -9.07 -0.33
C MET A 79 10.65 -10.08 0.82
N ASN A 80 11.89 -10.41 1.21
CA ASN A 80 12.14 -11.33 2.31
C ASN A 80 11.57 -10.81 3.64
N PHE A 81 11.72 -9.51 3.92
CA PHE A 81 11.09 -8.87 5.08
C PHE A 81 9.56 -9.05 5.06
N LYS A 82 8.90 -8.71 3.95
CA LYS A 82 7.43 -8.81 3.82
C LYS A 82 6.95 -10.25 4.05
N GLU A 83 7.66 -11.21 3.47
CA GLU A 83 7.34 -12.64 3.57
C GLU A 83 7.56 -13.21 4.97
N THR A 84 8.65 -12.83 5.64
CA THR A 84 9.05 -13.45 6.90
C THR A 84 8.61 -12.70 8.15
N VAL A 85 8.48 -11.36 8.08
CA VAL A 85 8.13 -10.50 9.22
C VAL A 85 6.66 -10.13 9.20
N TRP A 86 6.13 -9.73 8.06
CA TRP A 86 4.68 -9.50 7.89
C TRP A 86 3.91 -10.77 7.54
N GLY A 87 4.61 -11.88 7.26
CA GLY A 87 3.97 -13.17 7.01
C GLY A 87 3.12 -13.20 5.73
N ASN A 88 3.47 -12.39 4.73
CA ASN A 88 2.70 -12.27 3.49
C ASN A 88 3.60 -12.51 2.28
N ASP A 89 3.32 -13.54 1.51
CA ASP A 89 4.00 -13.92 0.26
C ASP A 89 3.25 -13.47 -1.01
N LEU A 90 2.09 -12.84 -0.84
CA LEU A 90 1.22 -12.44 -1.94
C LEU A 90 1.40 -10.97 -2.32
N ILE A 91 1.12 -10.63 -3.58
CA ILE A 91 1.05 -9.25 -4.08
C ILE A 91 -0.18 -9.05 -4.96
N PRO A 92 -0.79 -7.84 -4.98
CA PRO A 92 -0.45 -6.68 -4.14
C PRO A 92 -0.81 -6.95 -2.66
N TYR A 93 0.01 -6.43 -1.75
CA TYR A 93 -0.23 -6.45 -0.30
C TYR A 93 -0.64 -5.05 0.17
N LEU A 94 -1.78 -4.96 0.86
CA LEU A 94 -2.49 -3.73 1.17
C LEU A 94 -2.53 -3.56 2.69
N ARG A 95 -1.96 -2.47 3.19
CA ARG A 95 -2.03 -2.08 4.61
C ARG A 95 -2.87 -0.81 4.76
N TYR A 96 -3.87 -0.86 5.64
CA TYR A 96 -4.84 0.21 5.88
C TYR A 96 -4.49 0.96 7.16
N TYR A 97 -4.49 2.28 7.08
CA TYR A 97 -4.29 3.16 8.21
C TYR A 97 -5.38 4.21 8.30
N LYS A 98 -5.92 4.41 9.51
CA LYS A 98 -6.92 5.45 9.80
C LYS A 98 -6.43 6.29 10.96
N ASN A 99 -6.37 7.62 10.77
CA ASN A 99 -5.86 8.57 11.77
C ASN A 99 -4.46 8.17 12.31
N GLY A 100 -3.54 7.79 11.42
CA GLY A 100 -2.18 7.40 11.80
C GLY A 100 -2.03 6.00 12.42
N SER A 101 -3.13 5.28 12.63
CA SER A 101 -3.13 3.97 13.28
C SER A 101 -3.37 2.85 12.27
N PHE A 102 -2.65 1.73 12.41
CA PHE A 102 -2.89 0.53 11.62
C PHE A 102 -4.29 -0.03 11.92
N VAL A 103 -5.05 -0.34 10.88
CA VAL A 103 -6.40 -0.88 10.98
C VAL A 103 -6.41 -2.37 10.66
N LYS A 104 -5.86 -2.74 9.49
CA LYS A 104 -5.78 -4.11 8.99
C LYS A 104 -4.87 -4.19 7.78
N ASP A 105 -4.57 -5.41 7.38
CA ASP A 105 -3.99 -5.73 6.09
C ASP A 105 -4.76 -6.83 5.34
N THR A 106 -4.47 -6.95 4.05
CA THR A 106 -5.07 -7.93 3.13
C THR A 106 -4.25 -7.93 1.82
N ASN A 107 -4.57 -8.83 0.91
CA ASN A 107 -4.13 -8.74 -0.49
C ASN A 107 -5.22 -8.13 -1.38
N HIS A 108 -5.12 -8.31 -2.70
CA HIS A 108 -6.06 -7.75 -3.67
C HIS A 108 -7.53 -7.88 -3.24
N LEU A 109 -8.27 -6.78 -3.31
CA LEU A 109 -9.70 -6.70 -3.09
C LEU A 109 -10.35 -5.93 -4.24
N PRO A 110 -11.59 -6.27 -4.64
CA PRO A 110 -12.39 -5.42 -5.52
C PRO A 110 -12.51 -4.00 -4.96
N PHE A 111 -12.47 -2.97 -5.82
CA PHE A 111 -12.49 -1.57 -5.42
C PHE A 111 -13.51 -1.22 -4.33
N GLN A 112 -14.77 -1.66 -4.47
CA GLN A 112 -15.81 -1.39 -3.48
C GLN A 112 -15.49 -1.93 -2.07
N ARG A 113 -14.81 -3.08 -1.98
CA ARG A 113 -14.39 -3.65 -0.69
C ARG A 113 -13.18 -2.92 -0.11
N LEU A 114 -12.30 -2.41 -0.98
CA LEU A 114 -11.19 -1.56 -0.59
C LEU A 114 -11.68 -0.26 0.04
N ILE A 115 -12.68 0.40 -0.55
CA ILE A 115 -13.26 1.62 0.00
C ILE A 115 -13.98 1.37 1.33
N LYS A 116 -14.80 0.32 1.41
CA LYS A 116 -15.53 -0.07 2.64
C LYS A 116 -14.62 -0.39 3.81
N ALA A 117 -13.33 -0.66 3.59
CA ALA A 117 -12.38 -0.91 4.67
C ALA A 117 -12.09 0.32 5.55
N PHE A 118 -12.39 1.53 5.07
CA PHE A 118 -12.18 2.79 5.79
C PHE A 118 -13.45 3.35 6.46
N GLN A 119 -14.62 2.79 6.14
CA GLN A 119 -15.91 3.15 6.74
C GLN A 119 -16.09 2.39 8.07
#